data_AF-A0AAV8YEF4-F1
#
_entry.id   AF-A0AAV8YEF4-F1
#
_cell.length_a   1.000
_cell.length_b   1.000
_cell.length_c   1.000
_cell.angle_alpha   90.00
_cell.angle_beta   90.00
_cell.angle_gamma   90.00
#
_symmetry.space_group_name_H-M   'P 1'
#
loop_
_entity.id
_entity.type
_entity.pdbx_description
1 polymer ?
#
loop_
_entity_poly.entity_id
_entity_poly.type
_entity_poly.pdbx_seq_one_letter_code
_entity_poly.pdbx_strand_id
1 'polypeptide(L)'
;MTPSPFIRCFYDTGNQMIIDVDNRSKEDIYQHLIEVVGKTKEVLRAEAIAKEKRDNPANFGTLCERHCICEVPGQVPCPGTCPVPKSWRGKYKLYKAES
;
A
#
# COMPACT_ATOMS: atom_id res chain seq x y z
N MET A 1 -11.91 -28.90 31.03
CA MET A 1 -12.54 -27.68 31.58
C MET A 1 -11.81 -27.32 32.86
N THR A 2 -11.36 -26.07 32.99
CA THR A 2 -10.78 -25.55 34.24
C THR A 2 -11.86 -24.80 35.03
N PRO A 3 -11.77 -24.79 36.37
CA PRO A 3 -12.77 -24.13 37.22
C PRO A 3 -12.79 -22.60 37.08
N SER A 4 -11.69 -21.98 36.65
CA SER A 4 -11.61 -20.54 36.33
C SER A 4 -11.34 -20.35 34.81
N PRO A 5 -11.96 -19.33 34.18
CA PRO A 5 -11.75 -18.99 32.78
C PRO A 5 -10.41 -18.27 32.57
N PHE A 6 -9.72 -18.59 31.48
CA PHE A 6 -8.49 -17.92 31.06
C PHE A 6 -8.39 -17.85 29.54
N ILE A 7 -7.58 -16.91 29.06
CA ILE A 7 -7.17 -16.80 27.66
C ILE A 7 -5.73 -17.29 27.55
N ARG A 8 -5.41 -18.10 26.53
CA ARG A 8 -4.06 -18.60 26.27
C ARG A 8 -3.59 -18.17 24.90
N CYS A 9 -2.43 -17.53 24.85
CA CYS A 9 -1.78 -17.06 23.63
C CYS A 9 -0.55 -17.93 23.35
N PHE A 10 -0.41 -18.35 22.10
CA PHE A 10 0.73 -19.13 21.62
C PHE A 10 1.52 -18.27 20.62
N TYR A 11 2.80 -18.03 20.91
CA TYR A 11 3.68 -17.25 20.04
C TYR A 11 4.40 -18.17 19.04
N ASP A 12 4.82 -17.58 17.94
CA ASP A 12 5.66 -18.21 16.91
C ASP A 12 6.99 -18.73 17.46
N THR A 13 7.53 -18.08 18.48
CA THR A 13 8.72 -18.51 19.25
C THR A 13 8.50 -19.80 20.05
N GLY A 14 7.27 -20.33 20.09
CA GLY A 14 6.89 -21.48 20.92
C GLY A 14 6.56 -21.11 22.37
N ASN A 15 6.76 -19.85 22.75
CA ASN A 15 6.39 -19.33 24.07
C ASN A 15 4.87 -19.27 24.23
N GLN A 16 4.40 -19.34 25.47
CA GLN A 16 2.97 -19.31 25.81
C GLN A 16 2.70 -18.27 26.90
N MET A 17 1.61 -17.52 26.77
CA MET A 17 1.12 -16.59 27.78
C MET A 17 -0.29 -17.02 28.20
N ILE A 18 -0.55 -17.00 29.50
CA ILE A 18 -1.86 -17.28 30.10
C ILE A 18 -2.35 -16.02 30.79
N ILE A 19 -3.57 -15.61 30.47
CA ILE A 19 -4.22 -14.41 30.98
C ILE A 19 -5.47 -14.86 31.73
N ASP A 20 -5.48 -14.65 33.05
CA ASP A 20 -6.65 -14.90 33.88
C ASP A 20 -7.71 -13.82 33.64
N VAL A 21 -8.93 -14.26 33.34
CA VAL A 21 -10.07 -13.37 33.05
C VAL A 21 -11.20 -13.54 34.06
N ASP A 22 -10.97 -14.29 35.14
CA ASP A 22 -11.96 -14.46 36.19
C ASP A 22 -12.30 -13.13 36.87
N ASN A 23 -13.59 -12.93 37.13
CA ASN A 23 -14.15 -11.73 37.74
C ASN A 23 -13.73 -10.39 37.09
N ARG A 24 -13.39 -10.38 35.78
CA ARG A 24 -13.09 -9.16 35.02
C ARG A 24 -14.25 -8.76 34.12
N SER A 25 -14.43 -7.46 33.92
CA SER A 25 -15.38 -6.96 32.93
C SER A 25 -14.88 -7.22 31.50
N LYS A 26 -15.80 -7.19 30.53
CA LYS A 26 -15.45 -7.30 29.11
C LYS A 26 -14.45 -6.21 28.70
N GLU A 27 -14.66 -5.00 29.18
CA GLU A 27 -13.85 -3.82 28.87
C GLU A 27 -12.43 -3.99 29.41
N ASP A 28 -12.27 -4.47 30.64
CA ASP A 28 -10.96 -4.73 31.25
C ASP A 28 -10.20 -5.85 30.54
N ILE A 29 -10.89 -6.93 30.18
CA ILE A 29 -10.30 -8.03 29.41
C ILE A 29 -9.80 -7.52 28.06
N TYR A 30 -10.63 -6.72 27.37
CA TYR A 30 -10.30 -6.19 26.06
C TYR A 30 -9.11 -5.24 26.09
N GLN A 31 -9.09 -4.31 27.06
CA GLN A 31 -8.00 -3.35 27.21
C GLN A 31 -6.68 -4.08 27.56
N HIS A 32 -6.74 -5.05 28.46
CA HIS A 32 -5.57 -5.83 28.83
C HIS A 32 -4.99 -6.63 27.66
N LEU A 33 -5.84 -7.23 26.82
CA LEU A 33 -5.40 -7.93 25.60
C LEU A 33 -4.71 -7.00 24.60
N ILE A 34 -5.23 -5.79 24.42
CA ILE A 34 -4.60 -4.78 23.55
C ILE A 34 -3.20 -4.40 24.07
N GLU A 35 -3.04 -4.30 25.38
CA GLU A 35 -1.77 -3.91 26.00
C GLU A 35 -0.71 -5.01 25.93
N VAL A 36 -1.09 -6.27 26.17
CA VAL A 36 -0.13 -7.38 26.28
C VAL A 36 0.13 -8.14 24.98
N VAL A 37 -0.84 -8.15 24.05
CA VAL A 37 -0.74 -8.88 22.78
C VAL A 37 -0.90 -7.95 21.57
N GLY A 38 -1.57 -6.81 21.74
CA GLY A 38 -1.81 -5.85 20.67
C GLY A 38 -0.54 -5.14 20.20
N LYS A 39 -0.57 -4.67 18.95
CA LYS A 39 0.46 -3.76 18.44
C LYS A 39 0.34 -2.40 19.12
N THR A 40 1.48 -1.75 19.36
CA THR A 40 1.47 -0.37 19.87
C THR A 40 0.89 0.60 18.84
N LYS A 41 0.37 1.74 19.31
CA LYS A 41 -0.23 2.76 18.43
C LYS A 41 0.78 3.33 17.45
N GLU A 42 2.05 3.38 17.84
CA GLU A 42 3.17 3.85 17.03
C GLU A 42 3.41 2.89 15.85
N VAL A 43 3.41 1.58 16.09
CA VAL A 43 3.55 0.56 15.04
C VAL A 43 2.38 0.61 14.08
N LEU A 44 1.15 0.72 14.59
CA LEU A 44 -0.05 0.82 13.74
C LEU A 44 -0.01 2.06 12.84
N ARG A 45 0.42 3.22 13.37
CA ARG A 45 0.60 4.44 12.58
C ARG A 45 1.69 4.28 11.53
N ALA A 46 2.82 3.68 11.88
CA ALA A 46 3.91 3.44 10.94
C ALA A 46 3.48 2.52 9.79
N GLU A 47 2.74 1.46 10.08
CA GLU A 47 2.17 0.54 9.08
C GLU A 47 1.18 1.26 8.15
N ALA A 48 0.32 2.12 8.69
CA ALA A 48 -0.61 2.92 7.90
C ALA A 48 0.13 3.87 6.93
N ILE A 49 1.14 4.61 7.43
CA ILE A 49 1.98 5.49 6.60
C ILE A 49 2.75 4.69 5.54
N ALA A 50 3.30 3.52 5.89
CA ALA A 50 4.02 2.69 4.94
C ALA A 50 3.10 2.14 3.83
N LYS A 51 1.85 1.84 4.16
CA LYS A 51 0.84 1.41 3.19
C LYS A 51 0.49 2.53 2.22
N GLU A 52 0.32 3.76 2.71
CA GLU A 52 0.07 4.95 1.87
C GLU A 52 1.29 5.31 1.00
N LYS A 53 2.51 5.16 1.53
CA LYS A 53 3.76 5.47 0.80
C LYS A 53 4.04 4.58 -0.42
N ARG A 54 3.32 3.45 -0.61
CA ARG A 54 3.55 2.60 -1.79
C ARG A 54 3.18 3.31 -3.10
N ASP A 55 2.29 4.29 -3.06
CA ASP A 55 1.90 5.04 -4.24
C ASP A 55 2.85 6.23 -4.42
N ASN A 56 4.01 5.98 -5.04
CA ASN A 56 4.91 7.05 -5.44
C ASN A 56 4.18 7.94 -6.46
N PRO A 57 3.95 9.23 -6.16
CA PRO A 57 3.19 10.12 -7.04
C PRO A 57 3.89 10.39 -8.38
N ALA A 58 5.18 10.06 -8.49
CA ALA A 58 5.93 10.13 -9.73
C ALA A 58 5.74 8.91 -10.65
N ASN A 59 5.04 7.87 -10.20
CA ASN A 59 4.75 6.70 -11.03
C ASN A 59 3.71 7.04 -12.10
N PHE A 60 3.87 6.43 -13.28
CA PHE A 60 2.91 6.51 -14.38
C PHE A 60 2.37 5.12 -14.70
N GLY A 61 1.09 5.02 -15.04
CA GLY A 61 0.47 3.77 -15.50
C GLY A 61 -0.94 3.57 -14.96
N THR A 62 -1.43 2.34 -15.08
CA THR A 62 -2.75 1.95 -14.55
C THR A 62 -2.71 2.00 -13.01
N LEU A 63 -3.73 2.60 -12.40
CA LEU A 63 -3.82 2.87 -10.95
C LEU A 63 -2.85 3.93 -10.42
N CYS A 64 -2.15 4.65 -11.29
CA CYS A 64 -1.40 5.85 -10.93
C CYS A 64 -2.23 7.10 -11.22
N GLU A 65 -1.85 8.25 -10.65
CA GLU A 65 -2.53 9.53 -10.92
C GLU A 65 -2.52 9.91 -12.40
N ARG A 66 -1.45 9.53 -13.11
CA ARG A 66 -1.28 9.77 -14.54
C ARG A 66 -1.00 8.46 -15.24
N HIS A 67 -1.65 8.23 -16.37
CA HIS A 67 -1.42 7.01 -17.14
C HIS A 67 -0.18 7.13 -18.02
N CYS A 68 -0.03 8.28 -18.68
CA CYS A 68 1.10 8.55 -19.56
C CYS A 68 1.64 9.96 -19.34
N ILE A 69 2.93 10.15 -19.61
CA ILE A 69 3.60 11.45 -19.46
C ILE A 69 3.03 12.53 -20.40
N CYS A 70 2.34 12.16 -21.47
CA CYS A 70 1.69 13.11 -22.38
C CYS A 70 0.58 13.94 -21.72
N GLU A 71 0.13 13.55 -20.52
CA GLU A 71 -0.82 14.31 -19.69
C GLU A 71 -0.15 15.50 -18.97
N VAL A 72 1.19 15.52 -18.93
CA VAL A 72 1.95 16.59 -18.25
C VAL A 72 2.16 17.77 -19.21
N PRO A 73 1.72 19.00 -18.85
CA PRO A 73 1.93 20.18 -19.67
C PRO A 73 3.42 20.42 -19.97
N GLY A 74 3.72 20.86 -21.19
CA GLY A 74 5.08 21.04 -21.68
C GLY A 74 5.73 19.78 -22.26
N GLN A 75 5.12 18.60 -22.08
CA GLN A 75 5.53 17.37 -22.75
C GLN A 75 4.91 17.23 -24.14
N VAL A 76 5.45 16.31 -24.93
CA VAL A 76 4.89 16.01 -26.27
C VAL A 76 3.50 15.38 -26.11
N PRO A 77 2.46 15.91 -26.78
CA PRO A 77 1.11 15.34 -26.68
C PRO A 77 1.04 13.98 -27.37
N CYS A 78 0.06 13.17 -26.96
CA CYS A 78 -0.16 11.86 -27.56
C CYS A 78 -0.47 12.00 -29.07
N PRO A 79 0.22 11.26 -29.97
CA PRO A 79 -0.05 11.32 -31.41
C PRO A 79 -1.49 10.97 -31.80
N GLY A 80 -2.20 10.21 -30.95
CA GLY A 80 -3.61 9.86 -31.14
C GLY A 80 -4.57 11.04 -30.92
N THR A 81 -4.19 12.02 -30.10
CA THR A 81 -4.99 13.23 -29.86
C THR A 81 -4.50 14.41 -30.70
N CYS A 82 -3.18 14.59 -30.80
CA CYS A 82 -2.57 15.65 -31.59
C CYS A 82 -1.52 15.07 -32.55
N PRO A 83 -1.74 15.15 -33.87
CA PRO A 83 -0.80 14.63 -34.86
C PRO A 83 0.58 15.30 -34.77
N VAL A 84 1.62 14.54 -34.45
CA VAL A 84 3.01 15.04 -34.41
C VAL A 84 3.53 15.45 -35.80
N PRO A 85 4.54 16.34 -35.91
CA PRO A 85 5.09 16.78 -37.20
C PRO A 85 5.52 15.63 -38.11
N LYS A 86 5.38 15.79 -39.43
CA LYS A 86 5.76 14.74 -40.41
C LYS A 86 7.22 14.32 -40.26
N SER A 87 8.11 15.27 -39.96
CA SER A 87 9.54 15.02 -39.73
C SER A 87 9.83 14.08 -38.57
N TRP A 88 8.88 13.86 -37.64
CA TRP A 88 9.06 12.98 -36.49
C TRP A 88 8.51 11.57 -36.72
N ARG A 89 7.65 11.37 -37.74
CA ARG A 89 6.99 10.09 -37.99
C ARG A 89 7.84 9.19 -38.88
N GLY A 90 7.92 7.90 -38.51
CA GLY A 90 8.72 6.90 -39.23
C GLY A 90 8.42 6.81 -40.73
N LYS A 91 7.14 6.82 -41.12
CA LYS A 91 6.71 6.77 -42.54
C LYS A 91 7.35 7.85 -43.42
N TYR A 92 7.61 9.05 -42.91
CA TYR A 92 8.22 10.12 -43.72
C TYR A 92 9.74 10.20 -43.58
N LYS A 93 10.32 9.55 -42.56
CA LYS A 93 11.78 9.44 -42.39
C LYS A 93 12.36 8.33 -43.28
N LEU A 94 11.71 7.16 -43.28
CA LEU A 94 12.16 5.99 -44.04
C LEU A 94 12.04 6.22 -45.55
N TYR A 95 10.92 6.77 -46.01
CA TYR A 95 10.74 7.15 -47.42
C TYR A 95 11.78 8.18 -47.91
N LYS A 96 12.32 9.03 -47.02
CA LYS A 96 13.37 10.00 -47.38
C LYS A 96 14.78 9.39 -47.44
N ALA A 97 15.01 8.24 -46.82
CA ALA A 97 16.30 7.55 -46.87
C ALA A 97 16.43 6.69 -48.14
N GLU A 98 15.31 6.37 -48.78
CA GLU A 98 15.23 5.54 -50.01
C GLU A 98 15.05 6.37 -51.30
N SER A 99 15.01 7.71 -51.20
CA SER A 99 14.95 8.67 -52.33
C SER A 99 16.26 9.42 -52.47
#